data_AF-D1QN34-F1
#
_entry.id   AF-D1QN34-F1
#
_cell.length_a   1.000
_cell.length_b   1.000
_cell.length_c   1.000
_cell.angle_alpha   90.00
_cell.angle_beta   90.00
_cell.angle_gamma   90.00
#
_symmetry.space_group_name_H-M   'P 1'
#
loop_
_entity.id
_entity.type
_entity.pdbx_description
1 polymer ?
#
loop_
_entity_poly.entity_id
_entity_poly.type
_entity_poly.pdbx_seq_one_letter_code
_entity_poly.pdbx_strand_id
1 'polypeptide(L)'
;MAISRSALNAEDYRISRDSWSVKYADSEEEDGNHTGDKAFDQQETTYWKTQEGSSFPHLLVIDLGELRTLTGLQILSRTEKGTPGAMKGYKIYVY
;
A
#
# COMPACT_ATOMS: atom_id res chain seq x y z
N MET A 1 4.80 -0.99 -6.69
CA MET A 1 4.19 -2.13 -6.01
C MET A 1 4.53 -2.08 -4.53
N ALA A 2 3.51 -1.83 -3.71
CA ALA A 2 3.64 -1.56 -2.29
C ALA A 2 2.66 -2.43 -1.51
N ILE A 3 3.10 -3.04 -0.43
CA ILE A 3 2.21 -3.52 0.63
C ILE A 3 2.44 -2.56 1.80
N SER A 4 1.41 -1.87 2.29
CA SER A 4 1.47 -1.21 3.59
C SER A 4 1.04 -2.22 4.65
N ARG A 5 2.01 -2.85 5.30
CA ARG A 5 1.74 -3.92 6.28
C ARG A 5 1.06 -3.39 7.54
N SER A 6 1.38 -2.17 7.95
CA SER A 6 0.76 -1.49 9.11
C SER A 6 1.24 -0.05 9.22
N ALA A 7 0.43 0.79 9.87
CA ALA A 7 0.88 2.07 10.41
C ALA A 7 0.90 2.02 11.95
N LEU A 8 1.76 2.83 12.57
CA LEU A 8 1.94 2.91 14.02
C LEU A 8 1.38 4.22 14.56
N ASN A 9 0.82 4.18 15.78
CA ASN A 9 0.38 5.36 16.53
C ASN A 9 1.47 5.90 17.47
N ALA A 10 1.14 6.93 18.25
CA ALA A 10 2.07 7.57 19.19
C ALA A 10 2.65 6.62 20.26
N GLU A 11 1.93 5.55 20.57
CA GLU A 11 2.30 4.52 21.53
C GLU A 11 3.02 3.30 20.90
N ASP A 12 3.45 3.41 19.64
CA ASP A 12 4.06 2.34 18.84
C ASP A 12 3.16 1.09 18.62
N TYR A 13 1.85 1.23 18.82
CA TYR A 13 0.87 0.21 18.49
C TYR A 13 0.42 0.31 17.04
N ARG A 14 0.17 -0.85 16.43
CA ARG A 14 -0.45 -0.92 15.10
C ARG A 14 -1.88 -0.39 15.16
N ILE A 15 -2.23 0.49 14.23
CA ILE A 15 -3.62 0.94 14.08
C ILE A 15 -4.42 -0.11 13.30
N SER A 16 -5.72 -0.22 13.62
CA SER A 16 -6.64 -1.04 12.83
C SER A 16 -6.74 -0.50 11.40
N ARG A 17 -6.98 -1.43 10.47
CA ARG A 17 -7.17 -1.17 9.04
C ARG A 17 -8.61 -1.40 8.58
N ASP A 18 -9.51 -1.72 9.51
CA ASP A 18 -10.89 -2.10 9.17
C ASP A 18 -11.67 -0.96 8.51
N SER A 19 -11.33 0.29 8.85
CA SER A 19 -11.92 1.50 8.26
C SER A 19 -11.14 2.04 7.06
N TRP A 20 -10.03 1.40 6.67
CA TRP A 20 -9.21 1.90 5.58
C TRP A 20 -9.89 1.66 4.24
N SER A 21 -9.71 2.59 3.32
CA SER A 21 -10.20 2.46 1.95
C SER A 21 -9.22 3.04 0.94
N VAL A 22 -9.27 2.53 -0.28
CA VAL A 22 -8.54 3.13 -1.41
C VAL A 22 -9.30 4.37 -1.83
N LYS A 23 -8.67 5.52 -1.68
CA LYS A 23 -9.21 6.79 -2.17
C LYS A 23 -8.86 7.04 -3.63
N TYR A 24 -7.67 6.58 -4.04
CA TYR A 24 -7.17 6.70 -5.39
C TYR A 24 -6.02 5.73 -5.63
N ALA A 25 -5.97 5.13 -6.82
CA ALA A 25 -4.81 4.46 -7.37
C ALA A 25 -4.61 4.96 -8.81
N ASP A 26 -3.37 5.29 -9.20
CA ASP A 26 -3.09 5.78 -10.55
C ASP A 26 -3.24 4.67 -11.61
N SER A 27 -3.00 3.42 -11.22
CA SER A 27 -3.10 2.25 -12.07
C SER A 27 -3.30 0.98 -11.24
N GLU A 28 -4.13 0.07 -11.73
CA GLU A 28 -4.45 -1.20 -11.06
C GLU A 28 -4.53 -2.33 -12.09
N GLU A 29 -3.93 -3.47 -11.75
CA GLU A 29 -4.06 -4.71 -12.51
C GLU A 29 -5.20 -5.54 -11.89
N GLU A 30 -6.41 -5.35 -12.40
CA GLU A 30 -7.63 -5.92 -11.83
C GLU A 30 -7.81 -7.41 -12.17
N ASP A 31 -7.37 -7.85 -13.35
CA ASP A 31 -7.55 -9.22 -13.84
C ASP A 31 -6.86 -10.25 -12.92
N GLY A 32 -5.70 -9.90 -12.37
CA GLY A 32 -4.94 -10.67 -11.39
C GLY A 32 -5.31 -10.42 -9.92
N ASN A 33 -6.37 -9.65 -9.64
CA ASN A 33 -6.78 -9.27 -8.28
C ASN A 33 -5.65 -8.53 -7.52
N HIS A 34 -5.05 -7.53 -8.17
CA HIS A 34 -3.98 -6.69 -7.60
C HIS A 34 -4.41 -5.24 -7.42
N THR A 35 -5.62 -5.04 -6.93
CA THR A 35 -6.21 -3.74 -6.59
C THR A 35 -5.58 -3.11 -5.33
N GLY A 36 -5.80 -1.82 -5.13
CA GLY A 36 -5.18 -1.01 -4.08
C GLY A 36 -5.50 -1.49 -2.66
N ASP A 37 -6.66 -2.11 -2.44
CA ASP A 37 -7.06 -2.64 -1.14
C ASP A 37 -6.17 -3.81 -0.70
N LYS A 38 -5.58 -4.52 -1.67
CA LYS A 38 -4.58 -5.56 -1.40
C LYS A 38 -3.28 -5.02 -0.82
N ALA A 39 -3.08 -3.70 -0.80
CA ALA A 39 -1.97 -3.11 -0.09
C ALA A 39 -2.13 -3.18 1.45
N PHE A 40 -3.34 -3.37 1.98
CA PHE A 40 -3.61 -3.32 3.43
C PHE A 40 -4.61 -4.37 3.95
N ASP A 41 -4.96 -5.39 3.16
CA ASP A 41 -5.92 -6.46 3.50
C ASP A 41 -5.41 -7.52 4.51
N GLN A 42 -4.19 -7.32 5.04
CA GLN A 42 -3.51 -8.21 5.99
C GLN A 42 -3.12 -9.59 5.46
N GLN A 43 -3.13 -9.81 4.15
CA GLN A 43 -2.70 -11.08 3.55
C GLN A 43 -1.31 -10.91 2.91
N GLU A 44 -0.33 -11.71 3.35
CA GLU A 44 1.06 -11.56 2.85
C GLU A 44 1.24 -12.04 1.39
N THR A 45 0.24 -12.72 0.85
CA THR A 45 0.24 -13.26 -0.52
C THR A 45 -0.50 -12.38 -1.52
N THR A 46 -1.17 -11.31 -1.08
CA THR A 46 -1.84 -10.34 -1.95
C THR A 46 -1.07 -9.02 -1.92
N TYR A 47 -1.23 -8.22 -2.97
CA TYR A 47 -0.54 -6.94 -3.12
C TYR A 47 -1.20 -6.08 -4.19
N TRP A 48 -1.01 -4.77 -4.09
CA TRP A 48 -1.34 -3.85 -5.16
C TRP A 48 -0.27 -3.86 -6.27
N LYS A 49 -0.70 -4.00 -7.53
CA LYS A 49 0.14 -3.97 -8.74
C LYS A 49 -0.48 -2.98 -9.73
N THR A 50 0.37 -2.16 -10.35
CA THR A 50 -0.03 -1.31 -11.48
C THR A 50 -0.06 -2.10 -12.77
N GLN A 51 -0.81 -1.63 -13.77
CA GLN A 51 -0.84 -2.26 -15.09
C GLN A 51 0.56 -2.28 -15.71
N GLU A 52 0.86 -3.32 -16.47
CA GLU A 52 2.15 -3.44 -17.15
C GLU A 52 2.33 -2.30 -18.16
N GLY A 53 3.54 -1.73 -18.19
CA GLY A 53 3.86 -0.57 -19.05
C GLY A 53 3.42 0.79 -18.50
N SER A 54 2.75 0.84 -17.35
CA SER A 54 2.49 2.10 -16.65
C SER A 54 3.80 2.80 -16.25
N SER A 55 3.88 4.10 -16.47
CA SER A 55 5.10 4.89 -16.22
C SER A 55 5.15 5.41 -14.79
N PHE A 56 6.35 5.41 -14.19
CA PHE A 56 6.59 6.04 -12.89
C PHE A 56 6.44 7.58 -12.95
N PRO A 57 6.09 8.24 -11.83
CA PRO A 57 5.80 7.68 -10.50
C PRO A 57 4.39 7.13 -10.37
N HIS A 58 4.24 6.08 -9.53
CA HIS A 58 2.93 5.54 -9.14
C HIS A 58 2.47 6.12 -7.81
N LEU A 59 1.15 6.19 -7.63
CA LEU A 59 0.50 6.79 -6.47
C LEU A 59 -0.68 5.93 -6.01
N LEU A 60 -0.63 5.54 -4.74
CA LEU A 60 -1.75 4.99 -4.00
C LEU A 60 -2.09 5.94 -2.85
N VAL A 61 -3.37 6.32 -2.75
CA VAL A 61 -3.91 7.14 -1.68
C VAL A 61 -4.87 6.30 -0.86
N ILE A 62 -4.59 6.19 0.44
CA ILE A 62 -5.39 5.44 1.40
C ILE A 62 -6.08 6.45 2.31
N ASP A 63 -7.39 6.32 2.45
CA ASP A 63 -8.15 7.00 3.50
C ASP A 63 -8.19 6.10 4.73
N LEU A 64 -7.78 6.63 5.90
CA LEU A 64 -7.77 5.86 7.14
C LEU A 64 -9.16 5.77 7.79
N GLY A 65 -10.15 6.53 7.28
CA GLY A 65 -11.51 6.58 7.77
C GLY A 65 -11.72 7.50 8.98
N GLU A 66 -10.66 7.90 9.65
CA GLU A 66 -10.67 8.87 10.75
C GLU A 66 -9.32 9.56 10.91
N LEU A 67 -9.29 10.67 11.65
CA LEU A 67 -8.05 11.38 11.93
C LEU A 67 -7.19 10.56 12.91
N ARG A 68 -5.95 10.26 12.50
CA ARG A 68 -5.00 9.44 13.27
C ARG A 68 -3.63 10.11 13.34
N THR A 69 -3.01 10.07 14.50
CA THR A 69 -1.58 10.38 14.64
C THR A 69 -0.76 9.18 14.19
N LEU A 70 0.13 9.38 13.20
CA LEU A 70 1.04 8.35 12.70
C LEU A 70 2.48 8.65 13.09
N THR A 71 3.19 7.65 13.59
CA THR A 71 4.62 7.72 13.92
C THR A 71 5.48 6.87 12.99
N GLY A 72 4.89 5.89 12.32
CA GLY A 72 5.62 4.98 11.45
C GLY A 72 4.74 4.26 10.45
N LEU A 73 5.36 3.82 9.37
CA LEU A 73 4.76 2.98 8.32
C LEU A 73 5.67 1.79 8.07
N GLN A 74 5.07 0.61 8.00
CA GLN A 74 5.75 -0.62 7.63
C GLN A 74 5.34 -0.98 6.20
N ILE A 75 6.29 -0.98 5.27
CA ILE A 75 6.06 -1.36 3.88
C ILE A 75 6.70 -2.73 3.63
N LEU A 76 5.92 -3.68 3.13
CA LEU A 76 6.41 -4.98 2.68
C LEU A 76 6.47 -4.98 1.14
N SER A 77 7.58 -5.44 0.58
CA SER A 77 7.69 -5.67 -0.86
C SER A 77 7.25 -7.09 -1.18
N ARG A 78 6.85 -7.34 -2.43
CA ARG A 78 6.61 -8.71 -2.90
C ARG A 78 7.84 -9.58 -2.66
N THR A 79 7.58 -10.81 -2.23
CA THR A 79 8.60 -11.80 -1.87
C THR A 79 8.83 -12.84 -2.98
N GLU A 80 8.04 -12.78 -4.05
CA GLU A 80 8.19 -13.65 -5.21
C GLU A 80 9.55 -13.45 -5.91
N LYS A 81 10.17 -14.56 -6.32
CA LYS A 81 11.53 -14.56 -6.86
C LYS A 81 11.55 -14.04 -8.30
N GLY A 82 12.42 -13.07 -8.58
CA GLY A 82 12.68 -12.61 -9.95
C GLY A 82 11.69 -11.56 -10.48
N THR A 83 10.84 -10.99 -9.63
CA THR A 83 9.83 -10.04 -10.07
C THR A 83 10.39 -8.61 -10.24
N PRO A 84 10.27 -8.00 -11.43
CA PRO A 84 10.50 -6.56 -11.59
C PRO A 84 9.45 -5.75 -10.82
N GLY A 85 9.83 -4.59 -10.28
CA GLY A 85 8.88 -3.67 -9.60
C GLY A 85 9.02 -3.56 -8.09
N ALA A 86 10.09 -4.10 -7.49
CA ALA A 86 10.50 -3.75 -6.13
C ALA A 86 10.67 -2.23 -6.01
N MET A 87 10.05 -1.64 -4.98
CA MET A 87 10.03 -0.20 -4.80
C MET A 87 11.44 0.30 -4.48
N LYS A 88 12.04 1.08 -5.39
CA LYS A 88 13.41 1.58 -5.24
C LYS A 88 13.48 2.94 -4.54
N GLY A 89 12.48 3.78 -4.74
CA GLY A 89 12.35 5.09 -4.09
C GLY A 89 10.88 5.43 -3.91
N TYR A 90 10.56 6.06 -2.78
CA TYR A 90 9.20 6.45 -2.43
C TYR A 90 9.19 7.78 -1.70
N LYS A 91 8.03 8.43 -1.73
CA LYS A 91 7.70 9.57 -0.90
C LYS A 91 6.38 9.28 -0.21
N ILE A 92 6.29 9.62 1.06
CA ILE A 92 5.09 9.47 1.87
C ILE A 92 4.59 10.88 2.17
N TYR A 93 3.29 11.08 1.96
CA TYR A 93 2.60 12.32 2.28
C TYR A 93 1.43 11.97 3.21
N VAL A 94 1.24 12.79 4.24
CA VAL A 94 0.14 12.69 5.20
C VAL A 94 -0.51 14.07 5.24
N TYR A 95 -1.84 14.11 5.18
CA TYR A 95 -2.64 15.33 5.11
C TYR A 95 -3.70 15.32 6.20
#